data_AF-A0A9Y2IIN2-F1
#
_entry.id   AF-A0A9Y2IIN2-F1
#
_cell.length_a   1.000
_cell.length_b   1.000
_cell.length_c   1.000
_cell.angle_alpha   90.00
_cell.angle_beta   90.00
_cell.angle_gamma   90.00
#
_symmetry.space_group_name_H-M   'P 1'
#
loop_
_entity.id
_entity.type
_entity.pdbx_description
1 polymer ?
#
loop_
_entity_poly.entity_id
_entity_poly.type
_entity_poly.pdbx_seq_one_letter_code
_entity_poly.pdbx_strand_id
1 'polypeptide(L)' 'MDSGSSGVAGGIGDPDDDHPNPVGDAVVSGVRSVLNKLGPAGKKAADQLPKKKDK' A
#
# COMPACT_ATOMS: atom_id res chain seq x y z
N MET A 1 -43.42 7.13 -4.71
CA MET A 1 -42.44 6.24 -5.37
C MET A 1 -41.06 6.76 -5.00
N ASP A 2 -40.34 5.98 -4.20
CA ASP A 2 -38.99 6.28 -3.72
C ASP A 2 -38.02 6.26 -4.90
N SER A 3 -37.40 7.39 -5.21
CA SER A 3 -36.34 7.47 -6.21
C SER A 3 -35.06 6.97 -5.55
N GLY A 4 -34.91 5.64 -5.48
CA GLY A 4 -33.65 4.94 -5.25
C GLY A 4 -32.69 5.19 -6.42
N SER A 5 -32.27 6.45 -6.56
CA SER A 5 -31.15 6.88 -7.39
C SER A 5 -29.88 6.67 -6.60
N SER A 6 -28.80 6.33 -7.29
CA SER A 6 -27.43 6.19 -6.76
C SER A 6 -27.06 4.81 -6.19
N GLY A 7 -27.48 3.74 -6.89
CA GLY A 7 -26.68 2.53 -6.95
C GLY A 7 -25.45 2.71 -7.86
N VAL A 8 -24.67 3.79 -7.67
CA VAL A 8 -23.29 3.76 -8.14
C VAL A 8 -22.63 2.70 -7.28
N ALA A 9 -22.24 1.58 -7.88
CA ALA A 9 -21.34 0.61 -7.27
C ALA A 9 -19.94 1.25 -7.12
N GLY A 10 -19.88 2.39 -6.41
CA GLY A 10 -18.69 3.09 -5.98
C GLY A 10 -18.27 2.46 -4.68
N GLY A 11 -17.65 1.29 -4.80
CA GLY A 11 -17.29 0.47 -3.66
C GLY A 11 -16.76 -0.87 -4.10
N ILE A 12 -15.93 -0.92 -5.15
CA ILE A 12 -14.89 -1.96 -5.25
C ILE A 12 -13.84 -1.58 -4.20
N GLY A 13 -14.25 -1.53 -2.93
CA GLY A 13 -13.33 -1.73 -1.84
C GLY A 13 -12.97 -3.18 -1.96
N ASP A 14 -11.71 -3.44 -2.30
CA ASP A 14 -11.17 -4.80 -2.30
C ASP A 14 -11.58 -5.44 -0.96
N PRO A 15 -12.34 -6.55 -0.94
CA PRO A 15 -12.72 -7.20 0.32
C PRO A 15 -11.49 -7.71 1.11
N ASP A 16 -10.28 -7.60 0.54
CA ASP A 16 -8.98 -7.81 1.17
C ASP A 16 -8.36 -6.56 1.85
N ASP A 17 -9.02 -5.39 1.88
CA ASP A 17 -8.43 -4.10 2.35
C ASP A 17 -8.17 -4.02 3.88
N ASP A 18 -8.33 -5.12 4.62
CA ASP A 18 -7.88 -5.29 6.01
C ASP A 18 -7.13 -6.62 6.23
N HIS A 19 -6.69 -7.31 5.16
CA HIS A 19 -5.91 -8.54 5.28
C HIS A 19 -4.43 -8.19 5.49
N PRO A 20 -3.83 -8.56 6.65
CA PRO A 20 -2.41 -8.35 6.85
C PRO A 20 -1.65 -9.09 5.74
N ASN A 21 -0.83 -8.38 4.97
CA ASN A 21 0.04 -8.93 3.94
C ASN A 21 1.49 -9.00 4.47
N PRO A 22 1.81 -9.93 5.39
CA PRO A 22 3.11 -10.00 6.04
C PRO A 22 4.25 -10.30 5.04
N VAL A 23 3.94 -10.99 3.95
CA VAL A 23 4.91 -11.29 2.88
C VAL A 23 5.23 -10.03 2.09
N GLY A 24 4.21 -9.28 1.66
CA GLY A 24 4.38 -7.99 0.98
C GLY A 24 5.18 -7.00 1.82
N ASP A 25 4.86 -6.92 3.12
CA ASP A 25 5.59 -6.08 4.08
C ASP A 25 7.06 -6.47 4.23
N ALA A 26 7.34 -7.77 4.35
CA ALA A 26 8.71 -8.27 4.47
C ALA A 26 9.53 -7.99 3.20
N VAL A 27 8.92 -8.15 2.02
CA VAL A 27 9.57 -7.85 0.73
C VAL A 27 9.87 -6.36 0.62
N VAL A 28 8.89 -5.48 0.90
CA VAL A 28 9.10 -4.03 0.88
C VAL A 28 10.19 -3.59 1.86
N SER A 29 10.21 -4.18 3.07
CA SER A 29 11.27 -3.93 4.06
C SER A 29 12.65 -4.39 3.57
N GLY A 30 12.73 -5.58 2.96
CA GLY A 30 13.97 -6.11 2.38
C GLY A 30 14.50 -5.23 1.25
N VAL A 31 13.64 -4.86 0.31
CA VAL A 31 13.99 -3.95 -0.80
C VAL A 31 14.46 -2.60 -0.25
N ARG A 32 13.75 -2.04 0.74
CA ARG A 32 14.15 -0.79 1.40
C ARG A 32 15.55 -0.88 2.03
N SER A 33 15.85 -2.01 2.68
CA SER A 33 17.15 -2.26 3.30
C SER A 33 18.29 -2.34 2.27
N VAL A 34 18.06 -3.00 1.14
CA VAL A 34 19.02 -3.06 0.03
C VAL A 34 19.23 -1.67 -0.58
N LEU A 35 18.15 -0.94 -0.86
CA LEU A 35 18.21 0.41 -1.42
C LEU A 35 18.96 1.39 -0.50
N ASN A 36 18.75 1.32 0.82
CA ASN A 36 19.50 2.16 1.76
C ASN A 36 21.02 1.92 1.75
N LYS A 37 21.48 0.74 1.35
CA LYS A 37 22.92 0.43 1.20
C LYS A 37 23.55 1.02 -0.07
N LEU A 38 22.75 1.42 -1.06
CA LEU A 38 23.21 1.99 -2.34
C LEU A 38 23.51 3.51 -2.26
N GLY A 39 23.48 4.10 -1.07
CA GLY A 39 23.81 5.52 -0.87
C GLY A 39 22.65 6.48 -1.16
N PRO A 40 22.92 7.76 -1.49
CA PRO A 40 21.89 8.80 -1.55
C PRO A 40 20.76 8.55 -2.55
N ALA A 41 21.08 7.97 -3.71
CA ALA A 41 20.08 7.63 -4.73
C ALA A 41 19.19 6.48 -4.27
N GLY A 42 19.78 5.46 -3.65
CA GLY A 42 19.04 4.35 -3.08
C GLY A 42 18.14 4.77 -1.92
N LYS A 43 18.60 5.70 -1.06
CA LYS A 43 17.76 6.28 0.00
C LYS A 43 16.53 7.00 -0.57
N LYS A 44 16.68 7.78 -1.64
CA LYS A 44 15.54 8.41 -2.33
C LYS A 44 14.54 7.39 -2.86
N ALA A 45 15.03 6.29 -3.44
CA ALA A 45 14.17 5.20 -3.93
C ALA A 45 13.47 4.46 -2.78
N ALA A 46 14.18 4.23 -1.67
CA ALA A 46 13.64 3.63 -0.45
C ALA A 46 12.49 4.47 0.15
N ASP A 47 12.59 5.80 0.06
CA ASP A 47 11.57 6.73 0.53
C ASP A 47 10.30 6.74 -0.34
N GLN A 48 10.38 6.29 -1.59
CA GLN A 48 9.24 6.12 -2.52
C GLN A 48 8.47 4.81 -2.30
N LEU A 49 9.02 3.86 -1.54
CA LEU A 49 8.34 2.60 -1.26
C LEU A 49 7.15 2.82 -0.32
N PRO A 50 6.06 2.02 -0.47
CA PRO A 50 4.91 2.09 0.41
C PRO A 50 5.35 2.06 1.88
N LYS A 51 4.90 3.03 2.66
CA LYS A 51 5.02 2.99 4.11
C LYS A 51 3.78 2.28 4.63
N LYS A 52 3.95 1.41 5.63
CA LYS A 52 2.79 0.97 6.41
C LYS A 52 2.05 2.24 6.84
N LYS A 53 0.77 2.34 6.52
CA LYS A 53 -0.10 3.29 7.20
C LYS A 53 -0.15 2.79 8.64
N ASP A 54 0.48 3.51 9.55
CA ASP A 54 0.15 3.37 10.97
C ASP A 54 -1.34 3.72 11.08
N LYS A 55 -2.17 2.72 11.40
CA LYS A 55 -3.61 2.85 11.61
C LYS A 55 -3.84 3.43 13.00
#